data_AF-A0A1P8U829-F1
#
_entry.id   AF-A0A1P8U829-F1
#
_cell.length_a   1.000
_cell.length_b   1.000
_cell.length_c   1.000
_cell.angle_alpha   90.00
_cell.angle_beta   90.00
_cell.angle_gamma   90.00
#
_symmetry.space_group_name_H-M   'P 1'
#
loop_
_entity.id
_entity.type
_entity.pdbx_description
1 polymer ?
#
loop_
_entity_poly.entity_id
_entity_poly.type
_entity_poly.pdbx_seq_one_letter_code
_entity_poly.pdbx_strand_id
1 'polypeptide(L)'
;MLTMEARDRQELTSGLLRVVLASQRLMRGALYADWPPISSWAGQLATDPLNAEPGWDRNHPFRTVQLALRTTTESACQHGLALFEMSRSKRELAVPLATVTRGSIEALGRAYWLVTAPDMRDLVSRVASLEFYDMEYPAKYGQRLRRLPVETEPMTLISEYREELKAWLHARGLELVKRGTTALATALLEVSYGDGRVVYSDLSAAAHGQGWATANFYSFDTTRLQRDDTMLLAYCMYLIESMRTVALRLAVAFGATDSDLDRWRQAMDQVDKMIGAFVKPAPDRAERRAAAESS
;
A
#
# COMPACT_ATOMS: atom_id res chain seq x y z
N MET A 1 17.04 22.13 13.17
CA MET A 1 16.45 21.76 11.87
C MET A 1 17.56 21.13 11.05
N LEU A 2 17.39 19.90 10.57
CA LEU A 2 18.42 19.22 9.80
C LEU A 2 18.30 19.70 8.35
N THR A 3 19.28 20.46 7.86
CA THR A 3 19.33 20.84 6.45
C THR A 3 20.04 19.72 5.72
N MET A 4 19.32 19.02 4.83
CA MET A 4 19.91 17.95 4.04
C MET A 4 20.73 18.55 2.91
N GLU A 5 21.92 18.01 2.67
CA GLU A 5 22.73 18.44 1.53
C GLU A 5 21.96 18.18 0.22
N ALA A 6 22.17 19.02 -0.79
CA ALA A 6 21.49 18.87 -2.08
C ALA A 6 21.76 17.48 -2.71
N ARG A 7 22.95 16.94 -2.48
CA ARG A 7 23.35 15.60 -2.89
C ARG A 7 22.52 14.53 -2.18
N ASP A 8 22.44 14.57 -0.85
CA ASP A 8 21.67 13.59 -0.05
C ASP A 8 20.19 13.60 -0.44
N ARG A 9 19.62 14.79 -0.68
CA ARG A 9 18.24 14.94 -1.16
C ARG A 9 18.04 14.29 -2.53
N GLN A 10 19.02 14.44 -3.43
CA GLN A 10 19.01 13.79 -4.74
C GLN A 10 19.13 12.27 -4.61
N GLU A 11 20.01 11.78 -3.74
CA GLU A 11 20.20 10.34 -3.50
C GLU A 11 18.95 9.72 -2.86
N LEU A 12 18.34 10.38 -1.87
CA LEU A 12 17.08 9.97 -1.25
C LEU A 12 15.95 9.85 -2.27
N THR A 13 15.70 10.91 -3.05
CA THR A 13 14.60 10.93 -4.02
C THR A 13 14.83 9.97 -5.19
N SER A 14 16.08 9.78 -5.62
CA SER A 14 16.43 8.76 -6.61
C SER A 14 16.25 7.34 -6.06
N GLY A 15 16.60 7.12 -4.79
CA GLY A 15 16.37 5.87 -4.09
C GLY A 15 14.89 5.54 -3.99
N LEU A 16 14.06 6.52 -3.61
CA LEU A 16 12.60 6.40 -3.60
C LEU A 16 12.06 5.96 -4.96
N LEU A 17 12.40 6.69 -6.04
CA LEU A 17 11.93 6.35 -7.39
C LEU A 17 12.32 4.92 -7.78
N ARG A 18 13.56 4.52 -7.49
CA ARG A 18 14.07 3.19 -7.78
C ARG A 18 13.27 2.11 -7.03
N VAL A 19 12.95 2.32 -5.76
CA VAL A 19 12.10 1.38 -5.00
C VAL A 19 10.70 1.30 -5.57
N VAL A 20 10.09 2.44 -5.90
CA VAL A 20 8.75 2.48 -6.50
C VAL A 20 8.71 1.68 -7.81
N LEU A 21 9.65 1.93 -8.71
CA LEU A 21 9.69 1.24 -10.01
C LEU A 21 10.02 -0.25 -9.89
N ALA A 22 11.00 -0.60 -9.05
CA ALA A 22 11.37 -2.01 -8.84
C ALA A 22 10.24 -2.80 -8.18
N SER A 23 9.59 -2.22 -7.17
CA SER A 23 8.46 -2.84 -6.47
C SER A 23 7.24 -2.96 -7.39
N GLN A 24 6.93 -1.93 -8.18
CA GLN A 24 5.87 -1.99 -9.18
C GLN A 24 6.10 -3.11 -10.18
N ARG A 25 7.33 -3.25 -10.70
CA ARG A 25 7.68 -4.32 -11.64
C ARG A 25 7.51 -5.69 -11.02
N LEU A 26 8.03 -5.88 -9.80
CA LEU A 26 7.94 -7.15 -9.08
C LEU A 26 6.48 -7.53 -8.80
N MET A 27 5.70 -6.61 -8.21
CA MET A 27 4.29 -6.84 -7.91
C MET A 27 3.46 -7.08 -9.18
N ARG A 28 3.73 -6.37 -10.28
CA ARG A 28 3.07 -6.64 -11.57
C ARG A 28 3.43 -8.02 -12.10
N GLY A 29 4.71 -8.40 -12.11
CA GLY A 29 5.13 -9.73 -12.55
C GLY A 29 4.44 -10.84 -11.76
N ALA A 30 4.32 -10.67 -10.44
CA ALA A 30 3.67 -11.62 -9.55
C ALA A 30 2.13 -11.65 -9.73
N LEU A 31 1.48 -10.50 -9.83
CA LEU A 31 0.02 -10.40 -9.82
C LEU A 31 -0.62 -10.57 -11.20
N TYR A 32 0.08 -10.28 -12.30
CA TYR A 32 -0.49 -10.29 -13.66
C TYR A 32 -0.47 -11.67 -14.32
N ALA A 33 0.21 -12.64 -13.73
CA ALA A 33 0.11 -14.02 -14.17
C ALA A 33 -1.36 -14.49 -14.14
N ASP A 34 -1.78 -15.19 -15.21
CA ASP A 34 -3.13 -15.74 -15.28
C ASP A 34 -3.35 -16.71 -14.13
N TRP A 35 -2.42 -17.61 -13.84
CA TRP A 35 -2.51 -18.44 -12.64
C TRP A 35 -1.15 -18.47 -11.93
N PRO A 36 -1.13 -18.25 -10.61
CA PRO A 36 0.09 -18.41 -9.84
C PRO A 36 0.53 -19.89 -9.85
N PRO A 37 1.83 -20.19 -9.69
CA PRO A 37 2.32 -21.56 -9.63
C PRO A 37 1.61 -22.35 -8.52
N ILE A 38 1.18 -23.60 -8.79
CA ILE A 38 0.48 -24.45 -7.81
C ILE A 38 1.27 -24.64 -6.50
N SER A 39 2.61 -24.60 -6.60
CA SER A 39 3.51 -24.68 -5.44
C SER A 39 3.51 -23.43 -4.54
N SER A 40 2.98 -22.31 -5.01
CA SER A 40 2.90 -21.06 -4.23
C SER A 40 1.66 -21.01 -3.34
N TRP A 41 1.68 -20.16 -2.30
CA TRP A 41 0.51 -19.90 -1.45
C TRP A 41 -0.71 -19.49 -2.29
N ALA A 42 -0.51 -18.56 -3.22
CA ALA A 42 -1.56 -18.08 -4.11
C ALA A 42 -2.10 -19.18 -5.02
N GLY A 43 -1.22 -20.08 -5.50
CA GLY A 43 -1.60 -21.28 -6.27
C GLY A 43 -2.49 -22.23 -5.49
N GLN A 44 -2.18 -22.47 -4.22
CA GLN A 44 -2.99 -23.30 -3.34
C GLN A 44 -4.38 -22.68 -3.12
N LEU A 45 -4.44 -21.38 -2.80
CA LEU A 45 -5.73 -20.69 -2.60
C LEU A 45 -6.57 -20.60 -3.88
N ALA A 46 -5.94 -20.51 -5.06
CA ALA A 46 -6.63 -20.54 -6.34
C ALA A 46 -7.36 -21.88 -6.59
N THR A 47 -6.92 -22.97 -5.96
CA THR A 47 -7.56 -24.29 -6.07
C THR A 47 -8.64 -24.56 -5.02
N ASP A 48 -8.88 -23.62 -4.11
CA ASP A 48 -9.87 -23.77 -3.04
C ASP A 48 -11.30 -23.94 -3.60
N PRO A 49 -12.14 -24.84 -3.03
CA PRO A 49 -13.52 -25.05 -3.47
C PRO A 49 -14.39 -23.79 -3.52
N LEU A 50 -14.07 -22.74 -2.75
CA LEU A 50 -14.77 -21.45 -2.84
C LEU A 50 -14.74 -20.85 -4.25
N ASN A 51 -13.74 -21.22 -5.06
CA ASN A 51 -13.60 -20.78 -6.45
C ASN A 51 -14.45 -21.56 -7.45
N ALA A 52 -15.17 -22.60 -7.04
CA ALA A 52 -15.99 -23.41 -7.95
C ALA A 52 -17.12 -22.60 -8.63
N GLU A 53 -17.58 -21.53 -7.98
CA GLU A 53 -18.64 -20.66 -8.47
C GLU A 53 -18.21 -19.19 -8.51
N PRO A 54 -18.83 -18.38 -9.37
CA PRO A 54 -18.65 -16.93 -9.34
C PRO A 54 -19.02 -16.28 -8.00
N GLY A 55 -18.27 -15.23 -7.68
CA GLY A 55 -18.43 -14.28 -6.59
C GLY A 55 -19.58 -13.29 -6.81
N TRP A 56 -19.74 -12.35 -5.87
CA TRP A 56 -20.71 -11.26 -5.96
C TRP A 56 -20.47 -10.33 -7.16
N ASP A 57 -19.22 -10.20 -7.59
CA ASP A 57 -18.80 -9.39 -8.73
C ASP A 57 -18.82 -10.17 -10.06
N ARG A 58 -19.33 -11.42 -10.04
CA ARG A 58 -19.38 -12.37 -11.17
C ARG A 58 -18.01 -12.90 -11.62
N ASN A 59 -16.93 -12.60 -10.91
CA ASN A 59 -15.63 -13.24 -11.11
C ASN A 59 -15.46 -14.43 -10.16
N HIS A 60 -14.54 -15.35 -10.43
CA HIS A 60 -14.14 -16.30 -9.39
C HIS A 60 -13.54 -15.54 -8.20
N PRO A 61 -13.86 -15.89 -6.93
CA PRO A 61 -13.38 -15.16 -5.75
C PRO A 61 -11.87 -14.88 -5.73
N PHE A 62 -11.04 -15.83 -6.16
CA PHE A 62 -9.59 -15.61 -6.26
C PHE A 62 -9.21 -14.55 -7.30
N ARG A 63 -9.96 -14.44 -8.40
CA ARG A 63 -9.78 -13.36 -9.39
C ARG A 63 -10.13 -12.01 -8.78
N THR A 64 -11.20 -11.91 -8.01
CA THR A 64 -11.57 -10.70 -7.28
C THR A 64 -10.44 -10.26 -6.35
N VAL A 65 -9.83 -11.21 -5.63
CA VAL A 65 -8.65 -10.94 -4.78
C VAL A 65 -7.47 -10.42 -5.61
N GLN A 66 -7.13 -11.07 -6.72
CA GLN A 66 -6.04 -10.62 -7.59
C GLN A 66 -6.30 -9.19 -8.10
N LEU A 67 -7.53 -8.87 -8.50
CA LEU A 67 -7.91 -7.53 -8.95
C LEU A 67 -7.80 -6.49 -7.83
N ALA A 68 -8.25 -6.81 -6.62
CA ALA A 68 -8.12 -5.95 -5.45
C ALA A 68 -6.64 -5.67 -5.11
N LEU A 69 -5.78 -6.69 -5.15
CA LEU A 69 -4.34 -6.53 -4.94
C LEU A 69 -3.68 -5.71 -6.05
N ARG A 70 -4.02 -5.95 -7.32
CA ARG A 70 -3.49 -5.18 -8.46
C ARG A 70 -3.85 -3.71 -8.33
N THR A 71 -5.12 -3.38 -8.19
CA THR A 71 -5.60 -1.98 -8.10
C THR A 71 -5.02 -1.25 -6.90
N THR A 72 -4.96 -1.91 -5.74
CA THR A 72 -4.39 -1.35 -4.51
C THR A 72 -2.89 -1.08 -4.65
N THR A 73 -2.12 -2.03 -5.17
CA THR A 73 -0.66 -1.84 -5.35
C THR A 73 -0.34 -0.83 -6.45
N GLU A 74 -1.15 -0.74 -7.51
CA GLU A 74 -1.02 0.31 -8.51
C GLU A 74 -1.30 1.71 -7.92
N SER A 75 -2.34 1.85 -7.10
CA SER A 75 -2.62 3.09 -6.38
C SER A 75 -1.45 3.48 -5.47
N ALA A 76 -0.88 2.54 -4.72
CA ALA A 76 0.30 2.78 -3.90
C ALA A 76 1.49 3.30 -4.72
N CYS A 77 1.76 2.69 -5.88
CA CYS A 77 2.82 3.10 -6.79
C CYS A 77 2.58 4.49 -7.38
N GLN A 78 1.35 4.82 -7.77
CA GLN A 78 1.01 6.16 -8.26
C GLN A 78 1.23 7.23 -7.19
N HIS A 79 0.85 6.96 -5.93
CA HIS A 79 1.17 7.84 -4.82
C HIS A 79 2.67 7.96 -4.57
N GLY A 80 3.45 6.88 -4.74
CA GLY A 80 4.91 6.92 -4.63
C GLY A 80 5.60 7.74 -5.71
N LEU A 81 5.09 7.68 -6.95
CA LEU A 81 5.54 8.56 -8.04
C LEU A 81 5.19 10.03 -7.73
N ALA A 82 4.00 10.29 -7.22
CA ALA A 82 3.61 11.64 -6.78
C ALA A 82 4.51 12.16 -5.66
N LEU A 83 4.88 11.30 -4.69
CA LEU A 83 5.84 11.66 -3.64
C LEU A 83 7.18 12.05 -4.24
N PHE A 84 7.71 11.27 -5.18
CA PHE A 84 8.95 11.58 -5.88
C PHE A 84 8.90 12.95 -6.58
N GLU A 85 7.86 13.22 -7.36
CA GLU A 85 7.68 14.48 -8.08
C GLU A 85 7.60 15.67 -7.11
N MET A 86 6.79 15.55 -6.06
CA MET A 86 6.65 16.60 -5.04
C MET A 86 7.96 16.82 -4.26
N SER A 87 8.72 15.76 -3.98
CA SER A 87 10.00 15.81 -3.28
C SER A 87 11.08 16.55 -4.07
N ARG A 88 10.98 16.57 -5.41
CA ARG A 88 11.90 17.32 -6.28
C ARG A 88 11.38 18.69 -6.69
N SER A 89 10.14 19.01 -6.33
CA SER A 89 9.52 20.28 -6.70
C SER A 89 10.23 21.46 -6.04
N LYS A 90 10.50 22.51 -6.84
CA LYS A 90 11.01 23.80 -6.37
C LYS A 90 9.97 24.60 -5.57
N ARG A 91 8.71 24.16 -5.53
CA ARG A 91 7.63 24.82 -4.79
C ARG A 91 7.62 24.49 -3.29
N GLU A 92 8.50 23.59 -2.84
CA GLU A 92 8.65 23.22 -1.43
C GLU A 92 7.34 22.82 -0.74
N LEU A 93 6.51 22.07 -1.46
CA LEU A 93 5.23 21.58 -0.97
C LEU A 93 5.45 20.70 0.27
N ALA A 94 4.93 21.13 1.42
CA ALA A 94 5.10 20.44 2.70
C ALA A 94 3.95 19.45 2.99
N VAL A 95 2.75 19.98 3.23
CA VAL A 95 1.55 19.19 3.56
C VAL A 95 1.19 18.15 2.49
N PRO A 96 1.27 18.44 1.18
CA PRO A 96 0.97 17.44 0.16
C PRO A 96 1.87 16.19 0.21
N LEU A 97 3.12 16.30 0.70
CA LEU A 97 4.00 15.14 0.88
C LEU A 97 3.41 14.15 1.89
N ALA A 98 2.84 14.67 2.99
CA ALA A 98 2.16 13.85 3.98
C ALA A 98 0.96 13.14 3.36
N THR A 99 0.14 13.86 2.59
CA THR A 99 -1.06 13.29 1.94
C THR A 99 -0.73 12.16 0.98
N VAL A 100 0.24 12.34 0.07
CA VAL A 100 0.59 11.29 -0.89
C VAL A 100 1.29 10.11 -0.22
N THR A 101 2.13 10.36 0.79
CA THR A 101 2.77 9.29 1.57
C THR A 101 1.71 8.48 2.33
N ARG A 102 0.73 9.16 2.95
CA ARG A 102 -0.40 8.51 3.64
C ARG A 102 -1.20 7.65 2.69
N GLY A 103 -1.61 8.20 1.54
CA GLY A 103 -2.37 7.45 0.54
C GLY A 103 -1.63 6.18 0.08
N SER A 104 -0.32 6.26 -0.10
CA SER A 104 0.48 5.09 -0.46
C SER A 104 0.54 4.03 0.65
N ILE A 105 0.78 4.44 1.91
CA ILE A 105 0.83 3.52 3.06
C ILE A 105 -0.54 2.89 3.32
N GLU A 106 -1.63 3.65 3.17
CA GLU A 106 -2.99 3.15 3.32
C GLU A 106 -3.32 2.08 2.27
N ALA A 107 -2.90 2.29 1.01
CA ALA A 107 -2.99 1.30 -0.04
C ALA A 107 -2.12 0.07 0.26
N LEU A 108 -0.85 0.25 0.61
CA LEU A 108 0.04 -0.86 0.96
C LEU A 108 -0.45 -1.64 2.18
N GLY A 109 -1.04 -0.98 3.17
CA GLY A 109 -1.62 -1.62 4.36
C GLY A 109 -2.80 -2.54 4.01
N ARG A 110 -3.61 -2.18 3.02
CA ARG A 110 -4.66 -3.06 2.46
C ARG A 110 -4.04 -4.28 1.79
N ALA A 111 -3.05 -4.08 0.92
CA ALA A 111 -2.37 -5.20 0.24
C ALA A 111 -1.68 -6.14 1.24
N TYR A 112 -1.01 -5.58 2.25
CA TYR A 112 -0.40 -6.32 3.36
C TYR A 112 -1.42 -7.16 4.12
N TRP A 113 -2.57 -6.58 4.47
CA TRP A 113 -3.63 -7.30 5.17
C TRP A 113 -4.23 -8.43 4.33
N LEU A 114 -4.34 -8.27 3.01
CA LEU A 114 -4.83 -9.35 2.15
C LEU A 114 -3.82 -10.49 2.03
N VAL A 115 -2.54 -10.20 1.75
CA VAL A 115 -1.50 -11.23 1.56
C VAL A 115 -1.12 -11.97 2.86
N THR A 116 -1.62 -11.51 4.01
CA THR A 116 -1.43 -12.17 5.32
C THR A 116 -2.67 -12.96 5.77
N ALA A 117 -3.61 -13.24 4.86
CA ALA A 117 -4.70 -14.17 5.14
C ALA A 117 -4.16 -15.60 5.25
N PRO A 118 -4.56 -16.40 6.27
CA PRO A 118 -4.09 -17.76 6.44
C PRO A 118 -4.73 -18.73 5.43
N ASP A 119 -5.94 -18.45 4.97
CA ASP A 119 -6.70 -19.30 4.04
C ASP A 119 -7.60 -18.49 3.10
N MET A 120 -8.26 -19.19 2.17
CA MET A 120 -9.11 -18.57 1.15
C MET A 120 -10.38 -17.94 1.74
N ARG A 121 -10.95 -18.51 2.81
CA ARG A 121 -12.18 -18.01 3.42
C ARG A 121 -11.94 -16.67 4.08
N ASP A 122 -10.85 -16.57 4.84
CA ASP A 122 -10.41 -15.30 5.43
C ASP A 122 -10.02 -14.30 4.34
N LEU A 123 -9.25 -14.72 3.32
CA LEU A 123 -8.85 -13.84 2.22
C LEU A 123 -10.05 -13.20 1.51
N VAL A 124 -11.06 -14.00 1.16
CA VAL A 124 -12.28 -13.53 0.50
C VAL A 124 -13.10 -12.64 1.43
N SER A 125 -13.25 -13.01 2.70
CA SER A 125 -13.90 -12.18 3.71
C SER A 125 -13.23 -10.80 3.82
N ARG A 126 -11.88 -10.75 3.86
CA ARG A 126 -11.12 -9.50 3.92
C ARG A 126 -11.35 -8.62 2.69
N VAL A 127 -11.26 -9.18 1.47
CA VAL A 127 -11.53 -8.43 0.23
C VAL A 127 -12.96 -7.90 0.18
N ALA A 128 -13.94 -8.75 0.45
CA ALA A 128 -15.34 -8.38 0.48
C ALA A 128 -15.61 -7.28 1.52
N SER A 129 -14.93 -7.34 2.66
CA SER A 129 -15.02 -6.31 3.70
C SER A 129 -14.46 -4.96 3.26
N LEU A 130 -13.29 -4.94 2.60
CA LEU A 130 -12.75 -3.69 2.05
C LEU A 130 -13.75 -3.05 1.08
N GLU A 131 -14.25 -3.80 0.11
CA GLU A 131 -15.24 -3.30 -0.85
C GLU A 131 -16.52 -2.80 -0.17
N PHE A 132 -17.09 -3.62 0.73
CA PHE A 132 -18.35 -3.30 1.39
C PHE A 132 -18.28 -2.01 2.21
N TYR A 133 -17.19 -1.80 2.96
CA TYR A 133 -17.03 -0.64 3.83
C TYR A 133 -16.56 0.61 3.08
N ASP A 134 -15.73 0.48 2.03
CA ASP A 134 -15.35 1.62 1.17
C ASP A 134 -16.59 2.22 0.47
N MET A 135 -17.56 1.37 0.18
CA MET A 135 -18.80 1.76 -0.48
C MET A 135 -19.87 2.31 0.49
N GLU A 136 -19.62 2.36 1.80
CA GLU A 136 -20.62 2.82 2.78
C GLU A 136 -21.06 4.27 2.55
N TYR A 137 -20.08 5.18 2.36
CA TYR A 137 -20.36 6.58 2.10
C TYR A 137 -21.12 6.79 0.79
N PRO A 138 -20.63 6.35 -0.39
CA PRO A 138 -21.33 6.62 -1.65
C PRO A 138 -22.69 5.90 -1.74
N ALA A 139 -22.91 4.78 -1.03
CA ALA A 139 -24.24 4.16 -0.92
C ALA A 139 -25.29 5.10 -0.29
N LYS A 140 -24.91 5.87 0.74
CA LYS A 140 -25.81 6.81 1.44
C LYS A 140 -26.33 7.92 0.51
N TYR A 141 -25.64 8.19 -0.59
CA TYR A 141 -25.98 9.23 -1.55
C TYR A 141 -26.51 8.70 -2.88
N GLY A 142 -26.89 7.42 -2.95
CA GLY A 142 -27.46 6.82 -4.17
C GLY A 142 -26.49 6.82 -5.36
N GLN A 143 -25.18 6.81 -5.09
CA GLN A 143 -24.16 6.75 -6.14
C GLN A 143 -24.20 5.39 -6.85
N ARG A 144 -23.72 5.38 -8.09
CA ARG A 144 -23.69 4.20 -8.96
C ARG A 144 -22.26 3.78 -9.29
N LEU A 145 -22.03 2.48 -9.43
CA LEU A 145 -20.78 1.90 -9.92
C LEU A 145 -20.76 1.92 -11.45
N ARG A 146 -19.56 2.13 -11.98
CA ARG A 146 -19.23 1.98 -13.39
C ARG A 146 -18.16 0.92 -13.56
N ARG A 147 -18.44 -0.13 -14.33
CA ARG A 147 -17.50 -1.22 -14.64
C ARG A 147 -16.80 -0.92 -15.96
N LEU A 148 -15.53 -0.52 -15.89
CA LEU A 148 -14.73 -0.30 -17.09
C LEU A 148 -14.12 -1.63 -17.62
N PRO A 149 -13.95 -1.78 -18.95
CA PRO A 149 -14.41 -0.89 -20.02
C PRO A 149 -15.85 -1.16 -20.47
N VAL A 150 -16.58 -2.06 -19.79
CA VAL A 150 -17.88 -2.60 -20.20
C VAL A 150 -18.99 -1.55 -20.22
N GLU A 151 -18.97 -0.61 -19.28
CA GLU A 151 -20.02 0.38 -19.07
C GLU A 151 -19.53 1.79 -19.46
N THR A 152 -20.32 2.48 -20.29
CA THR A 152 -20.09 3.89 -20.65
C THR A 152 -20.58 4.84 -19.57
N GLU A 153 -21.59 4.45 -18.79
CA GLU A 153 -22.20 5.21 -17.71
C GLU A 153 -22.29 4.38 -16.41
N PRO A 154 -22.35 4.99 -15.22
CA PRO A 154 -22.58 4.26 -13.98
C PRO A 154 -23.98 3.63 -13.91
N MET A 155 -24.07 2.29 -13.90
CA MET A 155 -25.35 1.57 -14.01
C MET A 155 -25.85 0.98 -12.70
N THR A 156 -24.97 0.39 -11.88
CA THR A 156 -25.39 -0.41 -10.70
C THR A 156 -25.46 0.47 -9.45
N LEU A 157 -26.57 0.47 -8.71
CA LEU A 157 -26.60 1.21 -7.43
C LEU A 157 -25.65 0.55 -6.43
N ILE A 158 -24.85 1.38 -5.75
CA ILE A 158 -23.89 0.87 -4.76
C ILE A 158 -24.61 0.15 -3.61
N SER A 159 -25.81 0.60 -3.23
CA SER A 159 -26.62 -0.09 -2.22
C SER A 159 -27.01 -1.50 -2.64
N GLU A 160 -27.38 -1.71 -3.90
CA GLU A 160 -27.74 -3.03 -4.45
C GLU A 160 -26.51 -3.94 -4.46
N TYR A 161 -25.38 -3.45 -4.98
CA TYR A 161 -24.12 -4.18 -5.00
C TYR A 161 -23.69 -4.64 -3.59
N ARG A 162 -23.82 -3.77 -2.59
CA ARG A 162 -23.48 -4.10 -1.19
C ARG A 162 -24.36 -5.19 -0.60
N GLU A 163 -25.67 -5.19 -0.91
CA GLU A 163 -26.57 -6.24 -0.44
C GLU A 163 -26.31 -7.57 -1.17
N GLU A 164 -25.99 -7.55 -2.47
CA GLU A 164 -25.56 -8.74 -3.23
C GLU A 164 -24.29 -9.37 -2.63
N LEU A 165 -23.28 -8.55 -2.34
CA LEU A 165 -22.03 -8.97 -1.69
C LEU A 165 -22.32 -9.61 -0.33
N LYS A 166 -23.12 -8.95 0.51
CA LYS A 166 -23.48 -9.45 1.84
C LYS A 166 -24.26 -10.76 1.78
N ALA A 167 -25.22 -10.87 0.86
CA ALA A 167 -25.97 -12.10 0.64
C ALA A 167 -25.07 -13.25 0.17
N TRP A 168 -24.11 -12.97 -0.73
CA TRP A 168 -23.16 -13.95 -1.22
C TRP A 168 -22.27 -14.51 -0.10
N LEU A 169 -21.77 -13.64 0.80
CA LEU A 169 -20.98 -14.06 1.97
C LEU A 169 -21.81 -14.91 2.93
N HIS A 170 -23.03 -14.46 3.25
CA HIS A 170 -23.92 -15.17 4.17
C HIS A 170 -24.25 -16.59 3.67
N ALA A 171 -24.52 -16.75 2.38
CA ALA A 171 -24.78 -18.06 1.78
C ALA A 171 -23.60 -19.05 1.90
N ARG A 172 -22.39 -18.57 2.20
CA ARG A 172 -21.16 -19.36 2.35
C ARG A 172 -20.65 -19.44 3.79
N GLY A 173 -21.42 -18.92 4.76
CA GLY A 173 -21.03 -18.85 6.16
C GLY A 173 -19.77 -17.99 6.36
N LEU A 174 -19.64 -16.91 5.59
CA LEU A 174 -18.56 -15.93 5.72
C LEU A 174 -19.13 -14.64 6.32
N GLU A 175 -18.30 -13.95 7.10
CA GLU A 175 -18.69 -12.70 7.75
C GLU A 175 -17.92 -11.51 7.18
N LEU A 176 -18.48 -10.31 7.34
CA LEU A 176 -17.78 -9.06 7.11
C LEU A 176 -16.91 -8.73 8.32
N VAL A 177 -15.64 -8.45 8.09
CA VAL A 177 -14.66 -8.07 9.11
C VAL A 177 -14.36 -6.58 8.97
N LYS A 178 -14.87 -5.77 9.90
CA LYS A 178 -14.61 -4.33 9.89
C LYS A 178 -13.19 -4.04 10.36
N ARG A 179 -12.35 -3.55 9.44
CA ARG A 179 -11.03 -3.01 9.77
C ARG A 179 -10.79 -1.71 9.02
N GLY A 180 -10.68 -0.61 9.76
CA GLY A 180 -10.51 0.72 9.17
C GLY A 180 -9.14 0.90 8.55
N THR A 181 -9.04 1.77 7.53
CA THR A 181 -7.79 2.06 6.80
C THR A 181 -6.62 2.41 7.73
N THR A 182 -6.88 3.20 8.78
CA THR A 182 -5.89 3.54 9.82
C THR A 182 -5.31 2.31 10.53
N ALA A 183 -6.14 1.32 10.86
CA ALA A 183 -5.68 0.11 11.53
C ALA A 183 -4.82 -0.76 10.60
N LEU A 184 -5.12 -0.78 9.31
CA LEU A 184 -4.35 -1.50 8.29
C LEU A 184 -2.99 -0.84 8.05
N ALA A 185 -2.98 0.49 7.88
CA ALA A 185 -1.75 1.28 7.74
C ALA A 185 -0.85 1.18 8.98
N THR A 186 -1.43 1.26 10.18
CA THR A 186 -0.71 1.08 11.45
C THR A 186 -0.08 -0.30 11.53
N ALA A 187 -0.82 -1.36 11.17
CA ALA A 187 -0.30 -2.72 11.21
C ALA A 187 0.90 -2.93 10.27
N LEU A 188 0.88 -2.33 9.08
CA LEU A 188 2.02 -2.35 8.17
C LEU A 188 3.22 -1.58 8.74
N LEU A 189 2.99 -0.37 9.24
CA LEU A 189 4.06 0.46 9.80
C LEU A 189 4.66 -0.15 11.07
N GLU A 190 3.87 -0.88 11.84
CA GLU A 190 4.35 -1.61 13.03
C GLU A 190 5.43 -2.63 12.65
N VAL A 191 5.25 -3.35 11.54
CA VAL A 191 6.24 -4.32 11.04
C VAL A 191 7.56 -3.62 10.67
N SER A 192 7.49 -2.43 10.08
CA SER A 192 8.68 -1.70 9.63
C SER A 192 9.35 -0.84 10.72
N TYR A 193 8.58 -0.31 11.67
CA TYR A 193 9.01 0.74 12.60
C TYR A 193 8.73 0.46 14.08
N GLY A 194 7.90 -0.54 14.43
CA GLY A 194 7.58 -0.95 15.82
C GLY A 194 6.87 0.09 16.67
N ASP A 195 6.44 1.18 16.04
CA ASP A 195 5.51 2.16 16.60
C ASP A 195 4.65 2.72 15.47
N GLY A 196 3.95 1.80 14.78
CA GLY A 196 3.16 2.13 13.62
C GLY A 196 2.06 3.14 13.93
N ARG A 197 1.58 3.18 15.18
CA ARG A 197 0.54 4.10 15.63
C ARG A 197 1.04 5.53 15.68
N VAL A 198 2.21 5.78 16.28
CA VAL A 198 2.80 7.13 16.32
C VAL A 198 3.14 7.58 14.91
N VAL A 199 3.83 6.74 14.13
CA VAL A 199 4.21 7.06 12.75
C VAL A 199 3.01 7.43 11.88
N TYR A 200 1.93 6.64 11.93
CA TYR A 200 0.72 6.94 11.17
C TYR A 200 -0.01 8.18 11.69
N SER A 201 -0.05 8.40 13.01
CA SER A 201 -0.71 9.55 13.63
C SER A 201 -0.08 10.86 13.18
N ASP A 202 1.25 10.96 13.21
CA ASP A 202 1.99 12.15 12.78
C ASP A 202 1.72 12.47 11.30
N LEU A 203 1.81 11.44 10.46
CA LEU A 203 1.54 11.55 9.03
C LEU A 203 0.09 11.98 8.74
N SER A 204 -0.87 11.38 9.43
CA SER A 204 -2.30 11.68 9.28
C SER A 204 -2.64 13.09 9.75
N ALA A 205 -2.08 13.51 10.88
CA ALA A 205 -2.28 14.84 11.42
C ALA A 205 -1.74 15.93 10.49
N ALA A 206 -0.55 15.73 9.91
CA ALA A 206 0.00 16.62 8.90
C ALA A 206 -0.89 16.70 7.65
N ALA A 207 -1.34 15.55 7.12
CA ALA A 207 -2.21 15.47 5.95
C ALA A 207 -3.60 16.13 6.16
N HIS A 208 -4.08 16.18 7.41
CA HIS A 208 -5.34 16.85 7.78
C HIS A 208 -5.15 18.30 8.26
N GLY A 209 -3.93 18.85 8.21
CA GLY A 209 -3.69 20.23 8.58
C GLY A 209 -3.77 20.51 10.09
N GLN A 210 -3.60 19.51 10.94
CA GLN A 210 -3.64 19.71 12.40
C GLN A 210 -2.44 20.56 12.86
N GLY A 211 -2.70 21.60 13.65
CA GLY A 211 -1.72 22.64 13.98
C GLY A 211 -0.40 22.14 14.57
N TRP A 212 -0.45 21.12 15.44
CA TRP A 212 0.76 20.55 16.05
C TRP A 212 1.66 19.83 15.04
N ALA A 213 1.08 19.19 14.02
CA ALA A 213 1.82 18.47 12.99
C ALA A 213 2.27 19.42 11.87
N THR A 214 1.45 20.42 11.51
CA THR A 214 1.82 21.43 10.51
C THR A 214 2.87 22.40 11.02
N ALA A 215 2.99 22.59 12.33
CA ALA A 215 4.07 23.36 12.96
C ALA A 215 5.47 22.84 12.58
N ASN A 216 5.63 21.54 12.31
CA ASN A 216 6.89 20.96 11.82
C ASN A 216 7.33 21.50 10.44
N PHE A 217 6.43 22.18 9.73
CA PHE A 217 6.68 22.78 8.42
C PHE A 217 6.64 24.31 8.47
N TYR A 218 6.31 24.93 9.60
CA TYR A 218 6.15 26.38 9.67
C TYR A 218 7.49 27.07 9.95
N SER A 219 7.86 28.04 9.12
CA SER A 219 9.01 28.90 9.34
C SER A 219 8.58 30.23 9.93
N PHE A 220 9.06 30.54 11.13
CA PHE A 220 8.84 31.85 11.75
C PHE A 220 9.59 32.97 11.02
N ASP A 221 10.72 32.66 10.36
CA ASP A 221 11.50 33.65 9.61
C ASP A 221 10.78 34.08 8.32
N THR A 222 10.19 33.13 7.59
CA THR A 222 9.49 33.41 6.33
C THR A 222 7.98 33.58 6.50
N THR A 223 7.45 33.29 7.69
CA THR A 223 6.01 33.27 8.05
C THR A 223 5.15 32.38 7.15
N ARG A 224 5.75 31.31 6.60
CA ARG A 224 5.13 30.41 5.63
C ARG A 224 5.39 28.96 5.98
N LEU A 225 4.54 28.07 5.45
CA LEU A 225 4.85 26.64 5.40
C LEU A 225 5.96 26.42 4.38
N GLN A 226 7.02 25.74 4.79
CA GLN A 226 8.13 25.30 3.96
C GLN A 226 8.37 23.81 4.18
N ARG A 227 8.90 23.13 3.17
CA ARG A 227 9.29 21.73 3.33
C ARG A 227 10.45 21.62 4.32
N ASP A 228 10.26 20.79 5.34
CA ASP A 228 11.33 20.38 6.24
C ASP A 228 12.01 19.10 5.70
N ASP A 229 13.34 19.10 5.66
CA ASP A 229 14.11 17.98 5.11
C ASP A 229 14.09 16.74 6.01
N THR A 230 13.88 16.90 7.33
CA THR A 230 13.68 15.78 8.26
C THR A 230 12.37 15.06 7.95
N MET A 231 11.30 15.83 7.73
CA MET A 231 10.00 15.29 7.36
C MET A 231 10.03 14.67 5.96
N LEU A 232 10.72 15.29 5.01
CA LEU A 232 10.94 14.70 3.68
C LEU A 232 11.65 13.34 3.79
N LEU A 233 12.72 13.28 4.59
CA LEU A 233 13.45 12.04 4.84
C LEU A 233 12.52 10.97 5.41
N ALA A 234 11.82 11.29 6.50
CA ALA A 234 10.91 10.37 7.18
C ALA A 234 9.86 9.80 6.21
N TYR A 235 9.18 10.66 5.45
CA TYR A 235 8.14 10.25 4.52
C TYR A 235 8.65 9.36 3.37
N CYS A 236 9.81 9.70 2.80
CA CYS A 236 10.47 8.85 1.81
C CYS A 236 10.83 7.47 2.40
N MET A 237 11.38 7.43 3.61
CA MET A 237 11.75 6.18 4.27
C MET A 237 10.51 5.33 4.61
N TYR A 238 9.43 5.94 5.12
CA TYR A 238 8.17 5.24 5.40
C TYR A 238 7.67 4.50 4.18
N LEU A 239 7.69 5.16 3.02
CA LEU A 239 7.26 4.54 1.79
C LEU A 239 8.24 3.47 1.28
N ILE A 240 9.54 3.73 1.30
CA ILE A 240 10.57 2.76 0.88
C ILE A 240 10.42 1.44 1.63
N GLU A 241 10.30 1.48 2.96
CA GLU A 241 10.18 0.26 3.76
C GLU A 241 8.83 -0.43 3.63
N SER A 242 7.74 0.35 3.52
CA SER A 242 6.41 -0.20 3.28
C SER A 242 6.33 -0.93 1.94
N MET A 243 6.90 -0.33 0.88
CA MET A 243 6.97 -0.98 -0.43
C MET A 243 7.84 -2.21 -0.41
N ARG A 244 8.99 -2.17 0.29
CA ARG A 244 9.87 -3.33 0.41
C ARG A 244 9.15 -4.53 1.01
N THR A 245 8.50 -4.29 2.15
CA THR A 245 7.76 -5.30 2.92
C THR A 245 6.66 -5.92 2.07
N VAL A 246 5.83 -5.09 1.44
CA VAL A 246 4.66 -5.57 0.67
C VAL A 246 5.06 -6.22 -0.65
N ALA A 247 6.02 -5.65 -1.38
CA ALA A 247 6.43 -6.17 -2.68
C ALA A 247 7.08 -7.54 -2.57
N LEU A 248 7.99 -7.74 -1.60
CA LEU A 248 8.60 -9.05 -1.37
C LEU A 248 7.57 -10.09 -0.93
N ARG A 249 6.70 -9.74 0.03
CA ARG A 249 5.69 -10.66 0.53
C ARG A 249 4.72 -11.09 -0.57
N LEU A 250 4.26 -10.16 -1.40
CA LEU A 250 3.45 -10.48 -2.58
C LEU A 250 4.20 -11.35 -3.57
N ALA A 251 5.46 -11.04 -3.86
CA ALA A 251 6.26 -11.82 -4.79
C ALA A 251 6.41 -13.27 -4.33
N VAL A 252 6.72 -13.49 -3.05
CA VAL A 252 6.83 -14.84 -2.47
C VAL A 252 5.48 -15.54 -2.48
N ALA A 253 4.42 -14.88 -2.02
CA ALA A 253 3.07 -15.44 -1.94
C ALA A 253 2.54 -15.89 -3.31
N PHE A 254 2.87 -15.16 -4.38
CA PHE A 254 2.45 -15.45 -5.76
C PHE A 254 3.49 -16.24 -6.58
N GLY A 255 4.59 -16.69 -5.97
CA GLY A 255 5.58 -17.53 -6.63
C GLY A 255 6.36 -16.81 -7.74
N ALA A 256 6.80 -15.58 -7.49
CA ALA A 256 7.69 -14.85 -8.38
C ALA A 256 8.98 -15.64 -8.65
N THR A 257 9.55 -15.48 -9.84
CA THR A 257 10.76 -16.21 -10.25
C THR A 257 11.99 -15.72 -9.49
N ASP A 258 12.99 -16.58 -9.33
CA ASP A 258 14.29 -16.18 -8.75
C ASP A 258 14.90 -14.98 -9.50
N SER A 259 14.76 -14.95 -10.83
CA SER A 259 15.23 -13.82 -11.64
C SER A 259 14.53 -12.50 -11.30
N ASP A 260 13.23 -12.52 -11.00
CA ASP A 260 12.49 -11.33 -10.58
C ASP A 260 12.92 -10.87 -9.19
N LEU A 261 13.06 -11.82 -8.25
CA LEU A 261 13.52 -11.56 -6.89
C LEU A 261 14.94 -11.00 -6.87
N ASP A 262 15.86 -11.57 -7.64
CA ASP A 262 17.25 -11.12 -7.70
C ASP A 262 17.38 -9.71 -8.30
N ARG A 263 16.62 -9.40 -9.36
CA ARG A 263 16.58 -8.04 -9.91
C ARG A 263 16.06 -7.03 -8.90
N TRP A 264 15.03 -7.40 -8.14
CA TRP A 264 14.48 -6.55 -7.10
C TRP A 264 15.47 -6.35 -5.94
N ARG A 265 16.12 -7.43 -5.46
CA ARG A 265 17.17 -7.38 -4.43
C ARG A 265 18.33 -6.48 -4.84
N GLN A 266 18.84 -6.63 -6.06
CA GLN A 266 19.89 -5.75 -6.59
C GLN A 266 19.48 -4.28 -6.59
N ALA A 267 18.21 -3.97 -6.90
CA ALA A 267 17.70 -2.62 -6.80
C ALA A 267 17.66 -2.13 -5.34
N MET A 268 17.25 -2.97 -4.39
CA MET A 268 17.23 -2.63 -2.97
C MET A 268 18.63 -2.42 -2.40
N ASP A 269 19.60 -3.26 -2.75
CA ASP A 269 20.99 -3.14 -2.33
C ASP A 269 21.62 -1.83 -2.81
N GLN A 270 21.29 -1.42 -4.04
CA GLN A 270 21.72 -0.13 -4.57
C GLN A 270 21.10 1.03 -3.79
N VAL A 271 19.81 0.94 -3.45
CA VAL A 271 19.13 1.96 -2.63
C VAL A 271 19.75 2.03 -1.24
N ASP A 272 20.05 0.89 -0.62
CA ASP A 272 20.69 0.83 0.71
C ASP A 272 22.09 1.46 0.68
N LYS A 273 22.86 1.25 -0.40
CA LYS A 273 24.16 1.93 -0.60
C LYS A 273 24.02 3.44 -0.79
N MET A 274 23.00 3.89 -1.53
CA MET A 274 22.75 5.32 -1.75
C MET A 274 22.35 6.02 -0.46
N ILE A 275 21.38 5.47 0.26
CA ILE A 275 20.76 6.14 1.41
C ILE A 275 21.56 5.89 2.70
N GLY A 276 22.21 4.74 2.83
CA GLY A 276 22.98 4.36 4.02
C GLY A 276 24.20 5.25 4.30
N ALA A 277 24.62 6.07 3.34
CA ALA A 277 25.69 7.05 3.54
C ALA A 277 25.28 8.18 4.52
N PHE A 278 23.99 8.53 4.59
CA PHE A 278 23.48 9.64 5.40
C PHE A 278 22.30 9.27 6.29
N VAL A 279 21.70 8.08 6.13
CA VAL A 279 20.67 7.55 7.02
C VAL A 279 21.26 6.44 7.88
N LYS A 280 21.32 6.67 9.19
CA LYS A 280 21.65 5.61 10.15
C LYS A 280 20.40 4.75 10.39
N PRO A 281 20.45 3.44 10.11
CA PRO A 281 19.34 2.54 10.47
C PRO A 281 19.12 2.57 11.99
N ALA A 282 17.87 2.43 12.44
CA ALA A 282 17.62 2.12 13.84
C ALA A 282 18.28 0.76 14.18
N PRO A 283 18.83 0.57 15.40
CA PRO A 283 19.59 -0.63 15.76
C PRO A 283 18.84 -1.95 15.54
N ASP A 284 17.53 -1.94 15.77
CA ASP A 284 16.61 -3.08 15.66
C ASP A 284 15.98 -3.23 14.26
N ARG A 285 16.30 -2.33 13.33
CA ARG A 285 15.68 -2.29 12.00
C ARG A 285 16.06 -3.50 11.14
N ALA A 286 17.32 -3.93 11.23
CA ALA A 286 17.80 -5.09 10.49
C ALA A 286 17.11 -6.38 10.97
N GLU A 287 16.94 -6.52 12.29
CA GLU A 287 16.25 -7.67 12.90
C GLU A 287 14.78 -7.72 12.49
N ARG A 288 14.07 -6.58 12.54
CA ARG A 288 12.67 -6.49 12.10
C ARG A 288 12.50 -6.75 10.62
N ARG A 289 13.43 -6.28 9.78
CA ARG A 289 13.45 -6.58 8.35
C ARG A 289 13.60 -8.08 8.12
N ALA A 290 14.59 -8.73 8.76
CA ALA A 290 14.77 -10.17 8.65
C ALA A 290 13.53 -10.97 9.10
N ALA A 291 12.85 -10.53 10.16
CA ALA A 291 11.60 -11.12 10.63
C ALA A 291 10.44 -10.94 9.61
N ALA A 292 10.34 -9.76 8.99
CA ALA A 292 9.32 -9.49 7.98
C ALA A 292 9.54 -10.26 6.67
N GLU A 293 10.80 -10.54 6.32
CA GLU A 293 11.21 -11.31 5.13
C GLU A 293 11.08 -12.83 5.34
N SER A 294 11.05 -13.31 6.59
CA SER A 294 10.95 -14.74 6.95
C SER A 294 9.54 -15.21 7.34
N SER A 295 8.59 -14.29 7.47
CA SER A 295 7.17 -14.55 7.79
C SER A 295 6.25 -14.33 6.59
#